data_AF-A0A6N7E251-F1
#
_entry.id   AF-A0A6N7E251-F1
#
_cell.length_a   1.000
_cell.length_b   1.000
_cell.length_c   1.000
_cell.angle_alpha   90.00
_cell.angle_beta   90.00
_cell.angle_gamma   90.00
#
_symmetry.space_group_name_H-M   'P 1'
#
loop_
_entity.id
_entity.type
_entity.pdbx_description
1 polymer ?
#
loop_
_entity_poly.entity_id
_entity_poly.type
_entity_poly.pdbx_seq_one_letter_code
_entity_poly.pdbx_strand_id
1 'polypeptide(L)'
;MNAQEFKEAVNALTEEELTAILQDEGLIIHQDQSLKTGPADAAFVIYELGDDGFTQASEVKNYLLENAESLIETYYKFNPVSKECFNRELQGLFNEHGQDAFVCKQGKTPQKVIFVEQGNLIVEDESSPRFKYGIYLQVEDDSSSMVKINKAKNWLQSGSAYGDYISTNVCRFSAME
;
A
#
# COMPACT_ATOMS: atom_id res chain seq x y z
N MET A 1 2.23 -4.50 1.64
CA MET A 1 3.12 -5.34 2.47
C MET A 1 3.05 -4.77 3.86
N ASN A 2 2.41 -5.45 4.79
CA ASN A 2 2.41 -5.06 6.19
C ASN A 2 3.70 -5.53 6.91
N ALA A 3 3.87 -5.14 8.17
CA ALA A 3 5.07 -5.49 8.95
C ALA A 3 5.28 -7.00 9.13
N GLN A 4 4.21 -7.80 9.18
CA GLN A 4 4.32 -9.25 9.29
C GLN A 4 4.81 -9.85 7.96
N GLU A 5 4.21 -9.46 6.84
CA GLU A 5 4.65 -9.87 5.49
C GLU A 5 6.10 -9.44 5.22
N PHE A 6 6.50 -8.26 5.71
CA PHE A 6 7.89 -7.79 5.63
C PHE A 6 8.84 -8.69 6.43
N LYS A 7 8.50 -9.05 7.67
CA LYS A 7 9.32 -10.00 8.47
C LYS A 7 9.45 -11.35 7.78
N GLU A 8 8.39 -11.84 7.14
CA GLU A 8 8.42 -13.08 6.36
C GLU A 8 9.34 -12.95 5.14
N ALA A 9 9.25 -11.84 4.40
CA ALA A 9 10.13 -11.56 3.27
C ALA A 9 11.61 -11.41 3.68
N VAL A 10 11.89 -10.73 4.80
CA VAL A 10 13.25 -10.62 5.37
C VAL A 10 13.80 -11.99 5.77
N ASN A 11 12.94 -12.86 6.32
CA ASN A 11 13.36 -14.22 6.66
C ASN A 11 13.71 -15.05 5.43
N ALA A 12 13.07 -14.79 4.29
CA ALA A 12 13.32 -15.44 3.01
C ALA A 12 14.55 -14.92 2.26
N LEU A 13 15.12 -13.77 2.66
CA LEU A 13 16.34 -13.25 2.05
C LEU A 13 17.52 -14.22 2.21
N THR A 14 18.26 -14.37 1.13
CA THR A 14 19.49 -15.14 1.06
C THR A 14 20.66 -14.39 1.69
N GLU A 15 21.73 -15.12 2.01
CA GLU A 15 22.97 -14.52 2.51
C GLU A 15 23.63 -13.61 1.46
N GLU A 16 23.49 -13.92 0.17
CA GLU A 16 23.96 -13.08 -0.93
C GLU A 16 23.26 -11.72 -0.94
N GLU A 17 21.92 -11.70 -0.83
CA GLU A 17 21.14 -10.46 -0.77
C GLU A 17 21.49 -9.62 0.47
N LEU A 18 21.62 -10.25 1.64
CA LEU A 18 22.03 -9.53 2.85
C LEU A 18 23.46 -8.99 2.76
N THR A 19 24.35 -9.70 2.07
CA THR A 19 25.73 -9.24 1.82
C THR A 19 25.76 -8.09 0.82
N ALA A 20 24.88 -8.08 -0.18
CA ALA A 20 24.77 -6.97 -1.11
C ALA A 20 24.40 -5.65 -0.39
N ILE A 21 23.52 -5.71 0.62
CA ILE A 21 23.18 -4.55 1.46
C ILE A 21 24.40 -4.03 2.24
N LEU A 22 25.26 -4.94 2.73
CA LEU A 22 26.55 -4.56 3.36
C LEU A 22 27.55 -3.92 2.36
N GLN A 23 27.30 -4.07 1.07
CA GLN A 23 28.10 -3.51 -0.03
C GLN A 23 27.39 -2.29 -0.66
N ASP A 24 26.62 -1.55 0.15
CA ASP A 24 25.91 -0.32 -0.22
C ASP A 24 24.76 -0.50 -1.22
N GLU A 25 24.20 -1.71 -1.36
CA GLU A 25 22.91 -1.89 -2.04
C GLU A 25 21.74 -1.53 -1.11
N GLY A 26 20.66 -1.01 -1.71
CA GLY A 26 19.39 -0.79 -1.05
C GLY A 26 18.52 -2.06 -1.06
N LEU A 27 17.76 -2.25 0.01
CA LEU A 27 16.65 -3.19 0.08
C LEU A 27 15.39 -2.51 -0.45
N ILE A 28 14.77 -3.09 -1.47
CA ILE A 28 13.67 -2.50 -2.24
C ILE A 28 12.40 -3.32 -2.05
N ILE A 29 11.28 -2.64 -1.79
CA ILE A 29 9.95 -3.26 -1.86
C ILE A 29 9.55 -3.44 -3.33
N HIS A 30 9.28 -4.70 -3.72
CA HIS A 30 8.83 -5.03 -5.05
C HIS A 30 7.34 -5.41 -5.04
N GLN A 31 6.52 -4.52 -5.62
CA GLN A 31 5.06 -4.70 -5.77
C GLN A 31 4.33 -5.06 -4.47
N ASP A 32 4.87 -4.62 -3.34
CA ASP A 32 4.40 -4.93 -1.98
C ASP A 32 4.20 -6.43 -1.71
N GLN A 33 4.99 -7.28 -2.36
CA GLN A 33 4.89 -8.74 -2.29
C GLN A 33 6.21 -9.39 -1.91
N SER A 34 7.32 -8.83 -2.37
CA SER A 34 8.64 -9.36 -2.11
C SER A 34 9.64 -8.25 -1.85
N LEU A 35 10.80 -8.67 -1.36
CA LEU A 35 11.98 -7.83 -1.25
C LEU A 35 12.97 -8.22 -2.35
N LYS A 36 13.81 -7.27 -2.75
CA LYS A 36 14.96 -7.49 -3.63
C LYS A 36 16.03 -6.47 -3.30
N THR A 37 17.26 -6.74 -3.70
CA THR A 37 18.33 -5.74 -3.61
C THR A 37 18.49 -4.97 -4.93
N GLY A 38 19.14 -3.81 -4.87
CA GLY A 38 19.44 -2.98 -6.02
C GLY A 38 20.13 -1.68 -5.62
N PRO A 39 20.25 -0.72 -6.54
CA PRO A 39 20.88 0.57 -6.24
C PRO A 39 20.21 1.26 -5.04
N ALA A 40 21.01 1.83 -4.13
CA ALA A 40 20.51 2.52 -2.94
C ALA A 40 19.70 3.80 -3.26
N ASP A 41 19.90 4.39 -4.44
CA ASP A 41 19.13 5.51 -4.97
C ASP A 41 17.90 5.09 -5.80
N ALA A 42 17.59 3.79 -5.85
CA ALA A 42 16.44 3.29 -6.59
C ALA A 42 15.11 3.74 -5.96
N ALA A 43 14.05 3.73 -6.77
CA ALA A 43 12.70 3.91 -6.26
C ALA A 43 12.33 2.76 -5.29
N PHE A 44 11.55 3.09 -4.26
CA PHE A 44 10.97 2.15 -3.30
C PHE A 44 12.00 1.42 -2.41
N VAL A 45 13.16 2.02 -2.18
CA VAL A 45 14.10 1.57 -1.15
C VAL A 45 13.44 1.74 0.23
N ILE A 46 13.36 0.66 0.98
CA ILE A 46 12.86 0.63 2.37
C ILE A 46 14.01 0.71 3.38
N TYR A 47 15.20 0.28 2.98
CA TYR A 47 16.38 0.32 3.83
C TYR A 47 17.65 0.38 2.97
N GLU A 48 18.61 1.17 3.39
CA GLU A 48 20.00 1.19 2.90
C GLU A 48 20.91 1.22 4.14
N LEU A 49 22.15 0.76 4.00
CA LEU A 49 23.09 0.69 5.13
C LEU A 49 23.45 2.08 5.68
N GLY A 50 23.72 3.04 4.79
CA GLY A 50 24.12 4.40 5.19
C GLY A 50 25.35 4.39 6.10
N ASP A 51 25.21 4.99 7.29
CA ASP A 51 26.28 5.05 8.30
C ASP A 51 26.22 3.90 9.33
N ASP A 52 25.34 2.91 9.16
CA ASP A 52 25.20 1.80 10.09
C ASP A 52 26.47 0.92 10.07
N GLY A 53 27.07 0.73 11.24
CA GLY A 53 28.35 0.02 11.40
C GLY A 53 28.25 -1.51 11.34
N PHE A 54 27.25 -2.07 10.66
CA PHE A 54 27.08 -3.52 10.55
C PHE A 54 28.21 -4.14 9.73
N THR A 55 28.70 -5.29 10.19
CA THR A 55 29.80 -6.02 9.53
C THR A 55 29.40 -7.43 9.11
N GLN A 56 28.24 -7.91 9.56
CA GLN A 56 27.74 -9.25 9.30
C GLN A 56 26.30 -9.23 8.79
N ALA A 57 25.99 -10.13 7.85
CA ALA A 57 24.66 -10.26 7.26
C ALA A 57 23.57 -10.56 8.32
N SER A 58 23.93 -11.25 9.40
CA SER A 58 23.05 -11.53 10.53
C SER A 58 22.65 -10.27 11.30
N GLU A 59 23.53 -9.27 11.41
CA GLU A 59 23.24 -8.00 12.08
C GLU A 59 22.21 -7.20 11.28
N VAL A 60 22.39 -7.12 9.95
CA VAL A 60 21.43 -6.50 9.04
C VAL A 60 20.07 -7.19 9.15
N LYS A 61 20.04 -8.53 9.08
CA LYS A 61 18.79 -9.30 9.20
C LYS A 61 18.07 -9.04 10.52
N ASN A 62 18.80 -9.06 11.63
CA ASN A 62 18.23 -8.82 12.96
C ASN A 62 17.67 -7.40 13.05
N TYR A 63 18.41 -6.40 12.57
CA TYR A 63 17.94 -5.01 12.53
C TYR A 63 16.64 -4.87 11.75
N LEU A 64 16.56 -5.44 10.54
CA LEU A 64 15.35 -5.40 9.71
C LEU A 64 14.15 -6.04 10.42
N LEU A 65 14.35 -7.15 11.13
CA LEU A 65 13.28 -7.84 11.86
C LEU A 65 12.80 -7.06 13.09
N GLU A 66 13.74 -6.48 13.86
CA GLU A 66 13.45 -5.70 15.08
C GLU A 66 12.76 -4.38 14.74
N ASN A 67 13.11 -3.76 13.61
CA ASN A 67 12.61 -2.44 13.21
C ASN A 67 11.51 -2.50 12.14
N ALA A 68 11.01 -3.69 11.79
CA ALA A 68 10.04 -3.91 10.72
C ALA A 68 8.83 -2.97 10.74
N GLU A 69 8.25 -2.73 11.93
CA GLU A 69 7.06 -1.86 12.07
C GLU A 69 7.39 -0.40 11.74
N SER A 70 8.49 0.12 12.28
CA SER A 70 8.97 1.49 12.03
C SER A 70 9.38 1.68 10.56
N LEU A 71 10.06 0.70 9.97
CA LEU A 71 10.47 0.73 8.57
C LEU A 71 9.26 0.79 7.63
N ILE A 72 8.25 -0.06 7.87
CA ILE A 72 7.02 -0.10 7.06
C ILE A 72 6.21 1.18 7.24
N GLU A 73 6.07 1.69 8.46
CA GLU A 73 5.38 2.94 8.72
C GLU A 73 6.06 4.11 7.99
N THR A 74 7.38 4.21 8.09
CA THR A 74 8.17 5.26 7.43
C THR A 74 8.11 5.13 5.92
N TYR A 75 8.24 3.91 5.38
CA TYR A 75 8.18 3.64 3.95
C TYR A 75 6.85 4.13 3.36
N TYR A 76 5.71 3.70 3.91
CA TYR A 76 4.41 4.08 3.37
C TYR A 76 4.02 5.52 3.68
N LYS A 77 4.71 6.20 4.60
CA LYS A 77 4.52 7.65 4.79
C LYS A 77 4.78 8.40 3.48
N PHE A 78 5.74 7.97 2.68
CA PHE A 78 6.17 8.65 1.46
C PHE A 78 5.90 7.87 0.18
N ASN A 79 5.78 6.54 0.27
CA ASN A 79 5.54 5.68 -0.90
C ASN A 79 4.09 5.21 -0.96
N PRO A 80 3.45 5.21 -2.13
CA PRO A 80 2.15 4.58 -2.31
C PRO A 80 2.27 3.05 -2.22
N VAL A 81 1.17 2.38 -1.86
CA VAL A 81 1.04 0.96 -2.21
C VAL A 81 1.03 0.82 -3.73
N SER A 82 1.64 -0.23 -4.26
CA SER A 82 1.60 -0.60 -5.67
C SER A 82 0.17 -0.81 -6.15
N LYS A 83 -0.02 -0.61 -7.44
CA LYS A 83 -1.30 -0.81 -8.12
C LYS A 83 -1.77 -2.25 -8.00
N GLU A 84 -0.85 -3.21 -8.10
CA GLU A 84 -1.12 -4.63 -8.01
C GLU A 84 -1.65 -4.99 -6.61
N CYS A 85 -1.00 -4.49 -5.56
CA CYS A 85 -1.42 -4.68 -4.17
C CYS A 85 -2.78 -4.05 -3.90
N PHE A 86 -2.94 -2.76 -4.27
CA PHE A 86 -4.20 -2.04 -4.11
C PHE A 86 -5.36 -2.76 -4.79
N ASN A 87 -5.19 -3.18 -6.04
CA ASN A 87 -6.25 -3.84 -6.81
C ASN A 87 -6.62 -5.20 -6.21
N ARG A 88 -5.64 -5.97 -5.75
CA ARG A 88 -5.87 -7.27 -5.09
C ARG A 88 -6.67 -7.08 -3.80
N GLU A 89 -6.26 -6.15 -2.95
CA GLU A 89 -6.94 -5.88 -1.68
C GLU A 89 -8.34 -5.32 -1.89
N LEU A 90 -8.51 -4.37 -2.81
CA LEU A 90 -9.83 -3.82 -3.13
C LEU A 90 -10.78 -4.89 -3.67
N GLN A 91 -10.28 -5.83 -4.47
CA GLN A 91 -11.07 -6.98 -4.91
C GLN A 91 -11.48 -7.89 -3.73
N GLY A 92 -10.62 -8.03 -2.71
CA GLY A 92 -10.95 -8.71 -1.46
C GLY A 92 -12.08 -8.01 -0.71
N LEU A 93 -11.95 -6.69 -0.51
CA LEU A 93 -12.96 -5.86 0.16
C LEU A 93 -14.32 -5.88 -0.58
N PHE A 94 -14.29 -5.93 -1.91
CA PHE A 94 -15.48 -6.11 -2.74
C PHE A 94 -16.19 -7.44 -2.50
N ASN A 95 -15.43 -8.50 -2.28
CA ASN A 95 -15.98 -9.82 -1.97
C ASN A 95 -16.53 -9.89 -0.54
N GLU A 96 -15.91 -9.16 0.39
CA GLU A 96 -16.31 -9.13 1.81
C GLU A 96 -17.55 -8.27 2.06
N HIS A 97 -17.57 -7.04 1.55
CA HIS A 97 -18.59 -6.04 1.89
C HIS A 97 -19.64 -5.82 0.79
N GLY A 98 -19.43 -6.39 -0.39
CA GLY A 98 -20.24 -6.10 -1.56
C GLY A 98 -19.76 -4.86 -2.32
N GLN A 99 -19.74 -4.96 -3.65
CA GLN A 99 -19.21 -3.93 -4.54
C GLN A 99 -20.02 -2.63 -4.53
N ASP A 100 -21.35 -2.73 -4.39
CA ASP A 100 -22.24 -1.57 -4.38
C ASP A 100 -22.14 -0.73 -3.11
N ALA A 101 -21.60 -1.28 -2.01
CA ALA A 101 -21.36 -0.54 -0.77
C ALA A 101 -20.36 0.63 -0.95
N PHE A 102 -19.48 0.52 -1.95
CA PHE A 102 -18.45 1.52 -2.28
C PHE A 102 -18.88 2.47 -3.41
N VAL A 103 -20.13 2.41 -3.87
CA VAL A 103 -20.65 3.25 -4.95
C VAL A 103 -21.75 4.15 -4.43
N CYS A 104 -21.60 5.46 -4.61
CA CYS A 104 -22.59 6.40 -4.12
C CYS A 104 -22.83 7.54 -5.10
N LYS A 105 -24.08 8.01 -5.13
CA LYS A 105 -24.46 9.17 -5.93
C LYS A 105 -23.74 10.41 -5.42
N GLN A 106 -23.29 11.27 -6.33
CA GLN A 106 -22.70 12.56 -5.97
C GLN A 106 -23.64 13.36 -5.04
N GLY A 107 -23.06 13.91 -3.97
CA GLY A 107 -23.81 14.64 -2.94
C GLY A 107 -24.59 13.77 -1.95
N LYS A 108 -24.45 12.44 -2.01
CA LYS A 108 -24.97 11.50 -1.01
C LYS A 108 -23.81 10.85 -0.23
N THR A 109 -24.16 10.31 0.93
CA THR A 109 -23.24 9.62 1.82
C THR A 109 -23.07 8.17 1.37
N PRO A 110 -21.85 7.68 1.09
CA PRO A 110 -21.62 6.26 0.78
C PRO A 110 -21.90 5.37 1.98
N GLN A 111 -22.01 4.06 1.78
CA GLN A 111 -22.11 3.11 2.91
C GLN A 111 -20.73 2.80 3.48
N LYS A 112 -19.76 2.58 2.59
CA LYS A 112 -18.38 2.25 2.92
C LYS A 112 -17.43 3.13 2.11
N VAL A 113 -16.30 3.46 2.73
CA VAL A 113 -15.18 4.16 2.09
C VAL A 113 -13.88 3.43 2.37
N ILE A 114 -12.87 3.68 1.53
CA ILE A 114 -11.56 3.05 1.59
C ILE A 114 -10.52 4.07 2.05
N PHE A 115 -9.69 3.66 3.00
CA PHE A 115 -8.44 4.32 3.37
C PHE A 115 -7.27 3.40 3.08
N VAL A 116 -6.07 3.97 2.96
CA VAL A 116 -4.83 3.19 2.88
C VAL A 116 -3.92 3.61 4.02
N GLU A 117 -3.58 2.68 4.90
CA GLU A 117 -2.72 2.91 6.06
C GLU A 117 -1.69 1.80 6.20
N GLN A 118 -0.42 2.20 6.36
CA GLN A 118 0.71 1.30 6.59
C GLN A 118 0.72 0.08 5.65
N GLY A 119 0.42 0.32 4.38
CA GLY A 119 0.45 -0.71 3.34
C GLY A 119 -0.82 -1.55 3.19
N ASN A 120 -1.89 -1.26 3.95
CA ASN A 120 -3.16 -1.99 3.91
C ASN A 120 -4.33 -1.09 3.52
N LEU A 121 -5.31 -1.64 2.81
CA LEU A 121 -6.61 -1.01 2.59
C LEU A 121 -7.55 -1.28 3.78
N ILE A 122 -8.11 -0.21 4.33
CA ILE A 122 -9.03 -0.24 5.46
C ILE A 122 -10.39 0.26 5.02
N VAL A 123 -11.44 -0.42 5.48
CA VAL A 123 -12.83 -0.05 5.22
C VAL A 123 -13.44 0.60 6.45
N GLU A 124 -14.04 1.76 6.25
CA GLU A 124 -14.76 2.47 7.31
C GLU A 124 -16.18 2.82 6.87
N ASP A 125 -17.04 3.07 7.86
CA ASP A 125 -18.40 3.58 7.68
C ASP A 125 -18.60 4.91 8.43
N GLU A 126 -19.83 5.42 8.42
CA GLU A 126 -20.20 6.73 8.99
C GLU A 126 -19.88 6.88 10.49
N SER A 127 -19.61 5.78 11.21
CA SER A 127 -19.16 5.83 12.60
C SER A 127 -17.76 6.45 12.75
N SER A 128 -16.96 6.45 11.68
CA SER A 128 -15.61 7.00 11.70
C SER A 128 -15.59 8.53 11.57
N PRO A 129 -14.81 9.25 12.40
CA PRO A 129 -14.68 10.70 12.31
C PRO A 129 -14.00 11.16 11.01
N ARG A 130 -13.25 10.28 10.34
CA ARG A 130 -12.57 10.57 9.08
C ARG A 130 -13.35 10.11 7.86
N PHE A 131 -14.49 9.43 8.01
CA PHE A 131 -15.28 8.82 6.94
C PHE A 131 -15.43 9.68 5.67
N LYS A 132 -15.69 10.98 5.84
CA LYS A 132 -15.88 11.94 4.73
C LYS A 132 -14.67 12.12 3.80
N TYR A 133 -13.49 11.64 4.19
CA TYR A 133 -12.25 11.75 3.42
C TYR A 133 -11.86 10.44 2.72
N GLY A 134 -12.62 9.36 2.91
CA GLY A 134 -12.29 8.08 2.33
C GLY A 134 -12.65 8.01 0.84
N ILE A 135 -12.00 7.08 0.14
CA ILE A 135 -12.14 6.88 -1.29
C ILE A 135 -13.36 5.99 -1.55
N TYR A 136 -14.19 6.38 -2.52
CA TYR A 136 -15.34 5.61 -2.99
C TYR A 136 -15.69 6.06 -4.41
N LEU A 137 -16.43 5.23 -5.16
CA LEU A 137 -16.86 5.58 -6.51
C LEU A 137 -18.08 6.51 -6.46
N GLN A 138 -17.89 7.74 -6.94
CA GLN A 138 -19.00 8.67 -7.15
C GLN A 138 -19.69 8.43 -8.52
N VAL A 139 -21.02 8.43 -8.53
CA VAL A 139 -21.84 8.28 -9.74
C VAL A 139 -22.87 9.40 -9.85
N GLU A 140 -23.31 9.72 -11.07
CA GLU A 140 -24.28 10.81 -11.31
C GLU A 140 -25.72 10.42 -10.95
N ASP A 141 -26.06 9.15 -11.09
CA ASP A 141 -27.41 8.62 -10.95
C ASP A 141 -27.53 7.60 -9.80
N ASP A 142 -28.74 7.48 -9.24
CA ASP A 142 -29.02 6.46 -8.24
C ASP A 142 -29.41 5.15 -8.92
N SER A 143 -28.40 4.49 -9.50
CA SER A 143 -28.61 3.25 -10.24
C SER A 143 -29.00 2.09 -9.30
N SER A 144 -29.63 1.05 -9.87
CA SER A 144 -29.86 -0.19 -9.15
C SER A 144 -28.54 -0.84 -8.69
N SER A 145 -28.60 -1.72 -7.66
CA SER A 145 -27.41 -2.42 -7.15
C SER A 145 -26.62 -3.14 -8.23
N MET A 146 -27.28 -3.78 -9.21
CA MET A 146 -26.59 -4.48 -10.30
C MET A 146 -25.77 -3.51 -11.18
N VAL A 147 -26.26 -2.30 -11.42
CA VAL A 147 -25.53 -1.28 -12.18
C VAL A 147 -24.37 -0.74 -11.35
N LYS A 148 -24.58 -0.49 -10.05
CA LYS A 148 -23.52 -0.07 -9.11
C LYS A 148 -22.38 -1.11 -9.06
N ILE A 149 -22.73 -2.39 -8.95
CA ILE A 149 -21.79 -3.52 -9.03
C ILE A 149 -20.93 -3.47 -10.30
N ASN A 150 -21.55 -3.28 -11.47
CA ASN A 150 -20.80 -3.22 -12.72
C ASN A 150 -19.90 -1.97 -12.81
N LYS A 151 -20.37 -0.83 -12.30
CA LYS A 151 -19.56 0.40 -12.22
C LYS A 151 -18.35 0.22 -11.29
N ALA A 152 -18.52 -0.39 -10.12
CA ALA A 152 -17.43 -0.71 -9.20
C ALA A 152 -16.39 -1.66 -9.83
N LYS A 153 -16.85 -2.69 -10.55
CA LYS A 153 -15.95 -3.58 -11.31
C LYS A 153 -15.14 -2.82 -12.36
N ASN A 154 -15.79 -1.96 -13.14
CA ASN A 154 -15.10 -1.13 -14.13
C ASN A 154 -14.13 -0.13 -13.48
N TRP A 155 -14.48 0.43 -12.32
CA TRP A 155 -13.64 1.33 -11.55
C TRP A 155 -12.32 0.67 -11.11
N LEU A 156 -12.40 -0.56 -10.62
CA LEU A 156 -11.22 -1.39 -10.33
C LEU A 156 -10.44 -1.77 -11.60
N GLN A 157 -11.11 -2.36 -12.59
CA GLN A 157 -10.46 -2.93 -13.78
C GLN A 157 -9.79 -1.89 -14.68
N SER A 158 -10.36 -0.69 -14.78
CA SER A 158 -9.75 0.41 -15.54
C SER A 158 -8.52 1.00 -14.85
N GLY A 159 -8.31 0.70 -13.57
CA GLY A 159 -7.29 1.37 -12.74
C GLY A 159 -7.71 2.74 -12.24
N SER A 160 -8.95 3.17 -12.48
CA SER A 160 -9.48 4.46 -11.99
C SER A 160 -9.49 4.51 -10.46
N ALA A 161 -9.80 3.39 -9.79
CA ALA A 161 -9.74 3.30 -8.32
C ALA A 161 -8.36 3.61 -7.76
N TYR A 162 -7.31 3.11 -8.42
CA TYR A 162 -5.94 3.43 -8.05
C TYR A 162 -5.60 4.90 -8.35
N GLY A 163 -6.09 5.45 -9.45
CA GLY A 163 -5.97 6.88 -9.76
C GLY A 163 -6.61 7.77 -8.68
N ASP A 164 -7.78 7.39 -8.17
CA ASP A 164 -8.46 8.09 -7.08
C ASP A 164 -7.64 8.02 -5.77
N TYR A 165 -7.03 6.87 -5.49
CA TYR A 165 -6.11 6.71 -4.37
C TYR A 165 -4.89 7.65 -4.47
N ILE A 166 -4.22 7.67 -5.62
CA ILE A 166 -3.05 8.54 -5.83
C ILE A 166 -3.43 10.01 -5.77
N SER A 167 -4.52 10.42 -6.41
CA SER A 167 -4.96 11.82 -6.44
C SER A 167 -5.35 12.34 -5.05
N THR A 168 -5.99 11.52 -4.24
CA THR A 168 -6.36 11.87 -2.85
C THR A 168 -5.12 12.04 -1.95
N ASN A 169 -4.00 11.42 -2.32
CA ASN A 169 -2.75 11.43 -1.56
C ASN A 169 -1.61 12.18 -2.28
N VAL A 170 -1.90 12.99 -3.29
CA VAL A 170 -0.87 13.63 -4.14
C VAL A 170 0.13 14.44 -3.32
N CYS A 171 -0.34 15.25 -2.36
CA CYS A 171 0.55 16.05 -1.51
C CYS A 171 1.48 15.20 -0.63
N ARG A 172 1.09 13.96 -0.33
CA ARG A 172 1.89 13.02 0.47
C ARG A 172 3.02 12.41 -0.38
N PHE A 173 2.75 12.09 -1.64
CA PHE A 173 3.68 11.40 -2.52
C PHE A 173 4.53 12.34 -3.38
N SER A 174 4.08 13.57 -3.63
CA SER A 174 4.83 14.60 -4.37
C SER A 174 5.89 15.33 -3.54
N ALA A 175 6.01 15.05 -2.25
CA ALA A 175 7.03 15.64 -1.37
C ALA A 175 8.42 14.98 -1.51
N MET A 176 8.56 14.01 -2.42
CA MET A 176 9.83 13.42 -2.82
C MET A 176 10.43 14.25 -3.97
N GLU A 177 10.98 15.42 -3.65
CA GLU A 177 11.93 16.15 -4.50
C GLU A 177 13.34 16.06 -3.94
#